data_AF-A0A848IGT1-F1
#
_entry.id   AF-A0A848IGT1-F1
#
_cell.length_a   1.000
_cell.length_b   1.000
_cell.length_c   1.000
_cell.angle_alpha   90.00
_cell.angle_beta   90.00
_cell.angle_gamma   90.00
#
_symmetry.space_group_name_H-M   'P 1'
#
loop_
_entity.id
_entity.type
_entity.pdbx_description
1 polymer ?
#
loop_
_entity_poly.entity_id
_entity_poly.type
_entity_poly.pdbx_seq_one_letter_code
_entity_poly.pdbx_strand_id
1 'polypeptide(L)'
;MRQEEQANTHVMFDTNAHEHLDGLIQWATKKGYPDSSLNLVGCRDGRWFIEVDFGREFDLIEGISKPYQSPYVEPLFFPTDDAARAFAYDAIKRVHPEVEGVNLEDYWDED
;
A
#
# COMPACT_ATOMS: atom_id res chain seq x y z
N MET A 1 -9.05 -18.08 -22.01
CA MET A 1 -9.21 -17.77 -20.58
C MET A 1 -9.88 -16.40 -20.52
N ARG A 2 -11.01 -16.25 -19.82
CA ARG A 2 -11.50 -14.89 -19.52
C ARG A 2 -10.47 -14.31 -18.54
N GLN A 3 -9.88 -13.15 -18.84
CA GLN A 3 -9.31 -12.34 -17.78
C GLN A 3 -10.47 -12.11 -16.82
N GLU A 4 -10.39 -12.67 -15.62
CA GLU A 4 -11.26 -12.20 -14.54
C GLU A 4 -10.96 -10.71 -14.40
N GLU A 5 -11.96 -9.86 -14.61
CA GLU A 5 -11.80 -8.41 -14.49
C GLU A 5 -11.33 -8.13 -13.06
N GLN A 6 -10.07 -7.70 -12.94
CA GLN A 6 -9.53 -7.23 -11.67
C GLN A 6 -10.40 -6.07 -11.18
N ALA A 7 -10.57 -5.96 -9.87
CA ALA A 7 -11.35 -4.87 -9.29
C ALA A 7 -10.70 -3.53 -9.66
N ASN A 8 -11.45 -2.63 -10.30
CA ASN A 8 -10.98 -1.28 -10.57
C ASN A 8 -11.29 -0.39 -9.36
N THR A 9 -10.40 -0.43 -8.37
CA THR A 9 -10.56 0.24 -7.08
C THR A 9 -10.63 1.76 -7.21
N HIS A 10 -9.94 2.34 -8.20
CA HIS A 10 -10.03 3.76 -8.53
C HIS A 10 -11.46 4.18 -8.93
N VAL A 11 -12.16 3.37 -9.72
CA VAL A 11 -13.56 3.62 -10.09
C VAL A 11 -14.51 3.30 -8.94
N MET A 12 -14.26 2.20 -8.22
CA MET A 12 -15.14 1.76 -7.13
C MET A 12 -15.21 2.75 -5.97
N PHE A 13 -14.10 3.45 -5.69
CA PHE A 13 -13.98 4.33 -4.53
C PHE A 13 -13.74 5.82 -4.85
N ASP A 14 -13.84 6.21 -6.13
CA ASP A 14 -13.61 7.60 -6.60
C ASP A 14 -12.31 8.20 -6.05
N THR A 15 -11.18 7.61 -6.45
CA THR A 15 -9.86 8.02 -5.94
C THR A 15 -9.34 9.30 -6.58
N ASN A 16 -8.60 10.09 -5.80
CA ASN A 16 -8.04 11.38 -6.21
C ASN A 16 -6.60 11.62 -5.76
N ALA A 17 -6.01 10.71 -5.00
CA ALA A 17 -4.59 10.73 -4.61
C ALA A 17 -4.03 9.30 -4.66
N HIS A 18 -2.76 9.18 -5.04
CA HIS A 18 -2.08 7.91 -5.21
C HIS A 18 -0.58 8.14 -5.10
N GLU A 19 0.04 7.54 -4.09
CA GLU A 19 1.49 7.56 -3.86
C GLU A 19 2.03 6.14 -3.86
N HIS A 20 3.14 5.91 -4.59
CA HIS A 20 3.78 4.61 -4.67
C HIS A 20 4.82 4.46 -3.56
N LEU A 21 4.82 3.34 -2.84
CA LEU A 21 5.72 3.12 -1.68
C LEU A 21 6.96 2.28 -2.02
N ASP A 22 7.20 1.96 -3.29
CA ASP A 22 8.38 1.22 -3.74
C ASP A 22 9.67 2.02 -3.48
N GLY A 23 9.61 3.34 -3.67
CA GLY A 23 10.71 4.26 -3.33
C GLY A 23 11.03 4.23 -1.83
N LEU A 24 10.01 4.29 -0.97
CA LEU A 24 10.14 4.16 0.48
C LEU A 24 10.77 2.82 0.87
N ILE A 25 10.27 1.71 0.32
CA ILE A 25 10.79 0.36 0.61
C ILE A 25 12.25 0.22 0.14
N GLN A 26 12.57 0.71 -1.06
CA GLN A 26 13.94 0.72 -1.58
C GLN A 26 14.86 1.55 -0.68
N TRP A 27 14.43 2.74 -0.29
CA TRP A 27 15.17 3.62 0.61
C TRP A 27 15.38 2.95 1.98
N ALA A 28 14.37 2.30 2.55
CA ALA A 28 14.48 1.72 3.89
C ALA A 28 15.34 0.44 3.92
N THR A 29 15.17 -0.44 2.93
CA THR A 29 15.87 -1.74 2.89
C THR A 29 17.32 -1.64 2.43
N LYS A 30 17.66 -0.61 1.64
CA LYS A 30 18.97 -0.45 0.98
C LYS A 30 19.37 -1.65 0.09
N LYS A 31 18.38 -2.43 -0.39
CA LYS A 31 18.59 -3.69 -1.15
C LYS A 31 18.33 -3.58 -2.65
N GLY A 32 17.99 -2.40 -3.16
CA GLY A 32 17.56 -2.20 -4.54
C GLY A 32 16.04 -2.12 -4.65
N TYR A 33 15.51 -2.24 -5.87
CA TYR A 33 14.07 -2.20 -6.12
C TYR A 33 13.38 -3.42 -5.47
N PRO A 34 12.25 -3.27 -4.78
CA PRO A 34 11.61 -4.37 -4.08
C PRO A 34 10.87 -5.33 -5.04
N ASP A 35 10.61 -6.56 -4.58
CA ASP A 35 9.83 -7.57 -5.33
C ASP A 35 8.31 -7.39 -5.17
N SER A 36 7.88 -6.70 -4.11
CA SER A 36 6.50 -6.29 -3.87
C SER A 36 6.43 -4.84 -3.38
N SER A 37 5.32 -4.16 -3.64
CA SER A 37 5.10 -2.78 -3.17
C SER A 37 3.63 -2.54 -2.81
N LEU A 38 3.41 -1.40 -2.16
CA LEU A 38 2.12 -0.87 -1.76
C LEU A 38 1.88 0.50 -2.38
N ASN A 39 0.61 0.83 -2.55
CA ASN A 39 0.12 2.17 -2.84
C ASN A 39 -0.62 2.73 -1.64
N LEU A 40 -0.36 4.00 -1.32
CA LEU A 40 -1.21 4.81 -0.46
C LEU A 40 -2.22 5.54 -1.33
N VAL A 41 -3.50 5.24 -1.15
CA VAL A 41 -4.57 5.69 -2.05
C VAL A 41 -5.59 6.53 -1.30
N GLY A 42 -5.85 7.74 -1.79
CA GLY A 42 -6.84 8.66 -1.26
C GLY A 42 -8.11 8.72 -2.11
N CYS A 43 -9.25 8.78 -1.45
CA CYS A 43 -10.59 8.90 -2.02
C CYS A 43 -11.08 10.36 -1.97
N ARG A 44 -11.92 10.75 -2.93
CA ARG A 44 -12.51 12.09 -3.00
C ARG A 44 -13.38 12.43 -1.78
N ASP A 45 -13.90 11.42 -1.11
CA ASP A 45 -14.68 11.55 0.13
C ASP A 45 -13.81 11.74 1.40
N GLY A 46 -12.48 11.78 1.24
CA GLY A 46 -11.51 12.00 2.32
C GLY A 46 -11.00 10.73 2.99
N ARG A 47 -11.50 9.55 2.64
CA ARG A 47 -10.97 8.27 3.15
C ARG A 47 -9.69 7.88 2.42
N TRP A 48 -8.85 7.08 3.09
CA TRP A 48 -7.62 6.52 2.54
C TRP A 48 -7.60 5.01 2.70
N PHE A 49 -6.91 4.29 1.83
CA PHE A 49 -6.65 2.86 1.98
C PHE A 49 -5.28 2.49 1.42
N ILE A 50 -4.81 1.30 1.79
CA ILE A 50 -3.55 0.73 1.29
C ILE A 50 -3.87 -0.38 0.31
N GLU A 51 -3.14 -0.41 -0.80
CA GLU A 51 -3.33 -1.36 -1.89
C GLU A 51 -2.02 -2.03 -2.28
N VAL A 52 -2.04 -3.31 -2.67
CA VAL A 52 -0.88 -3.94 -3.31
C VAL A 52 -0.70 -3.36 -4.70
N ASP A 53 0.45 -2.72 -4.95
CA ASP A 53 0.81 -2.17 -6.26
C ASP A 53 1.29 -3.30 -7.19
N PHE A 54 2.26 -4.07 -6.71
CA PHE A 54 2.78 -5.27 -7.36
C PHE A 54 3.35 -6.26 -6.36
N GLY A 55 3.68 -7.46 -6.84
CA GLY A 55 4.18 -8.54 -5.99
C GLY A 55 3.08 -9.16 -5.12
N ARG A 56 3.47 -9.99 -4.15
CA ARG A 56 2.56 -10.84 -3.36
C ARG A 56 2.92 -10.94 -1.87
N GLU A 57 3.96 -10.25 -1.42
CA GLU A 57 4.46 -10.40 -0.04
C GLU A 57 3.49 -9.84 1.01
N PHE A 58 2.64 -8.88 0.61
CA PHE A 58 1.63 -8.26 1.47
C PHE A 58 0.29 -9.03 1.52
N ASP A 59 0.16 -10.15 0.79
CA ASP A 59 -1.09 -10.93 0.64
C ASP A 59 -1.67 -11.44 1.97
N LEU A 60 -0.83 -11.61 2.99
CA LEU A 60 -1.26 -12.14 4.30
C LEU A 60 -1.64 -11.04 5.29
N ILE A 61 -1.58 -9.78 4.88
CA ILE A 61 -1.98 -8.65 5.73
C ILE A 61 -3.44 -8.34 5.45
N GLU A 62 -4.24 -8.40 6.52
CA GLU A 62 -5.66 -8.05 6.49
C GLU A 62 -5.84 -6.54 6.33
N GLY A 63 -6.86 -6.12 5.60
CA GLY A 63 -7.15 -4.69 5.37
C GLY A 63 -6.41 -4.05 4.19
N ILE A 64 -5.41 -4.71 3.58
CA ILE A 64 -4.78 -4.23 2.34
C ILE A 64 -5.64 -4.67 1.14
N SER A 65 -5.97 -3.70 0.28
CA SER A 65 -6.67 -3.91 -1.00
C SER A 65 -5.84 -4.77 -1.94
N LYS A 66 -6.48 -5.76 -2.56
CA LYS A 66 -5.86 -6.69 -3.51
C LYS A 66 -6.73 -6.76 -4.75
N PRO A 67 -6.56 -5.82 -5.71
CA PRO A 67 -7.41 -5.73 -6.92
C PRO A 67 -7.49 -7.02 -7.72
N TYR A 68 -6.42 -7.82 -7.70
CA TYR A 68 -6.34 -9.11 -8.38
C TYR A 68 -7.13 -10.22 -7.69
N GLN A 69 -7.60 -10.04 -6.45
CA GLN A 69 -8.27 -11.08 -5.67
C GLN A 69 -9.74 -11.21 -6.11
N SER A 70 -10.18 -12.46 -6.29
CA SER A 70 -11.55 -12.81 -6.69
C SER A 70 -12.15 -13.84 -5.71
N PRO A 71 -13.28 -13.56 -5.04
CA PRO A 71 -13.99 -12.28 -5.04
C PRO A 71 -13.16 -11.16 -4.40
N TYR A 72 -13.36 -9.93 -4.88
CA TYR A 72 -12.75 -8.75 -4.30
C TYR A 72 -13.20 -8.57 -2.85
N VAL A 73 -12.26 -8.18 -1.99
CA VAL A 73 -12.51 -7.87 -0.57
C VAL A 73 -12.19 -6.41 -0.35
N GLU A 74 -13.15 -5.69 0.22
CA GLU A 74 -13.00 -4.27 0.55
C GLU A 74 -11.88 -4.08 1.59
N PRO A 75 -10.98 -3.08 1.41
CA PRO A 75 -9.89 -2.82 2.34
C PRO A 75 -10.36 -2.13 3.61
N LEU A 76 -9.45 -2.02 4.56
CA LEU A 76 -9.62 -1.10 5.68
C LEU A 76 -9.47 0.34 5.19
N PHE A 77 -10.45 1.18 5.49
CA PHE A 77 -10.38 2.62 5.24
C PHE A 77 -9.90 3.37 6.48
N PHE A 78 -9.07 4.37 6.25
CA PHE A 78 -8.52 5.28 7.24
C PHE A 78 -9.08 6.69 7.03
N PRO A 79 -9.29 7.47 8.11
CA PRO A 79 -9.84 8.82 8.02
C PRO A 79 -8.82 9.89 7.59
N THR A 80 -7.53 9.55 7.58
CA THR A 80 -6.42 10.46 7.24
C THR A 80 -5.32 9.67 6.51
N ASP A 81 -4.51 10.39 5.75
CA ASP A 81 -3.29 9.87 5.15
C ASP A 81 -2.29 9.44 6.22
N ASP A 82 -2.11 10.19 7.30
CA ASP A 82 -1.23 9.83 8.43
C ASP A 82 -1.58 8.44 9.01
N ALA A 83 -2.86 8.16 9.22
CA ALA A 83 -3.31 6.87 9.75
C ALA A 83 -3.09 5.73 8.76
N ALA A 84 -3.27 5.99 7.46
CA ALA A 84 -2.98 5.02 6.41
C ALA A 84 -1.46 4.77 6.26
N ARG A 85 -0.63 5.82 6.35
CA ARG A 85 0.85 5.70 6.34
C ARG A 85 1.34 4.88 7.51
N ALA A 86 0.86 5.16 8.73
CA ALA A 86 1.21 4.37 9.91
C ALA A 86 0.90 2.86 9.70
N PHE A 87 -0.27 2.54 9.15
CA PHE A 87 -0.61 1.15 8.82
C PHE A 87 0.29 0.56 7.72
N ALA A 88 0.63 1.34 6.69
CA ALA A 88 1.55 0.91 5.65
C ALA A 88 2.96 0.63 6.22
N TYR A 89 3.43 1.44 7.18
CA TYR A 89 4.72 1.24 7.83
C TYR A 89 4.77 -0.05 8.63
N ASP A 90 3.71 -0.34 9.40
CA ASP A 90 3.60 -1.61 10.12
C ASP A 90 3.59 -2.80 9.15
N ALA A 91 2.90 -2.66 8.01
CA ALA A 91 2.89 -3.68 6.96
C ALA A 91 4.27 -3.89 6.32
N ILE A 92 4.97 -2.80 5.98
CA ILE A 92 6.33 -2.82 5.42
C ILE A 92 7.29 -3.48 6.40
N LYS A 93 7.25 -3.13 7.68
CA LYS A 93 8.10 -3.75 8.72
C LYS A 93 7.82 -5.24 8.91
N ARG A 94 6.56 -5.65 8.78
CA ARG A 94 6.19 -7.07 8.85
C ARG A 94 6.73 -7.89 7.67
N VAL A 95 6.77 -7.30 6.47
CA VAL A 95 7.30 -7.97 5.27
C VAL A 95 8.82 -7.88 5.18
N HIS A 96 9.41 -6.77 5.63
CA HIS A 96 10.84 -6.50 5.65
C HIS A 96 11.34 -6.26 7.09
N PRO A 97 11.49 -7.31 7.92
CA PRO A 97 11.88 -7.16 9.32
C PRO A 97 13.21 -6.43 9.55
N GLU A 98 14.08 -6.39 8.55
CA GLU A 98 15.31 -5.59 8.59
C GLU A 98 15.08 -4.08 8.75
N VAL A 99 13.87 -3.58 8.47
CA VAL A 99 13.52 -2.16 8.58
C VAL A 99 12.86 -1.78 9.91
N GLU A 100 12.71 -2.71 10.86
CA GLU A 100 11.99 -2.48 12.13
C GLU A 100 12.52 -1.26 12.92
N GLY A 101 13.83 -1.04 12.90
CA GLY A 101 14.50 0.08 13.56
C GLY A 101 14.65 1.36 12.72
N VAL A 102 14.11 1.38 11.50
CA VAL A 102 14.14 2.55 10.61
C VAL A 102 12.92 3.42 10.90
N ASN A 103 13.13 4.73 11.06
CA ASN A 103 12.02 5.68 11.07
C ASN A 103 11.57 5.92 9.62
N LEU A 104 10.46 5.30 9.23
CA LEU A 104 9.96 5.40 7.85
C LEU A 104 9.38 6.78 7.51
N GLU A 105 9.12 7.63 8.52
CA GLU A 105 8.69 9.01 8.28
C GLU A 105 9.84 9.86 7.71
N ASP A 106 11.10 9.54 8.03
CA ASP A 106 12.27 10.32 7.56
C ASP A 106 12.36 10.37 6.03
N TYR A 107 11.73 9.43 5.31
CA TYR A 107 11.64 9.44 3.85
C TYR A 107 10.95 10.69 3.30
N TRP A 108 9.96 11.23 4.01
CA TRP A 108 9.17 12.39 3.56
C TRP A 108 9.83 13.72 3.92
N ASP A 109 10.82 13.72 4.82
CA ASP A 109 11.58 14.90 5.23
C ASP A 109 12.72 15.23 4.25
N GLU A 110 13.07 14.32 3.33
CA GLU A 110 14.15 14.49 2.35
C GLU A 110 13.74 15.27 1.07
N ASP A 111 12.49 15.73 0.97
CA ASP A 111 11.94 16.52 -0.15
C ASP A 111 11.77 18.04 0.12
#